data_AF-K2SVU0-F1
#
_entry.id   AF-K2SVU0-F1
#
_cell.length_a   1.000
_cell.length_b   1.000
_cell.length_c   1.000
_cell.angle_alpha   90.00
_cell.angle_beta   90.00
_cell.angle_gamma   90.00
#
_symmetry.space_group_name_H-M   'P 1'
#
loop_
_entity.id
_entity.type
_entity.pdbx_description
1 polymer ?
#
loop_
_entity_poly.entity_id
_entity_poly.type
_entity_poly.pdbx_seq_one_letter_code
_entity_poly.pdbx_strand_id
1 'polypeptide(L)'
;MGTGNALAHSSGVTADETMGLATLARGEPVRLPLLKARFSPGARLLAEEGTKREELPRAGEDALPAVYGAVVCSWAMHAGLVADSDTTEYRKHGVERFKMAAKEALYPAGGSEPHRYQANISVLRIKDGQAAWEAVGRREHAYVLATLVSNLEKTFNISPHTRPLDGRLRLVHFGPMASDEVMRVMGLAYQQGKHVHEAGVGYEDIEGIRIELLEDEERWRRVCVDGKIVLVERGGWVEARKVESDSKRVVDLVSLLR
;
A
#
# COMPACT_ATOMS: atom_id res chain seq x y z
N MET A 1 3.28 13.86 17.07
CA MET A 1 3.09 13.36 15.70
C MET A 1 2.62 11.91 15.78
N GLY A 2 1.61 11.52 14.98
CA GLY A 2 1.06 10.17 14.97
C GLY A 2 2.04 9.13 14.40
N THR A 3 1.65 7.85 14.41
CA THR A 3 2.50 6.71 14.05
C THR A 3 2.55 6.41 12.55
N GLY A 4 1.73 7.08 11.73
CA GLY A 4 1.67 6.90 10.27
C GLY A 4 2.10 8.13 9.49
N ASN A 5 3.41 8.38 9.39
CA ASN A 5 3.97 9.52 8.65
C ASN A 5 4.83 9.07 7.45
N ALA A 6 4.41 8.00 6.76
CA ALA A 6 5.10 7.42 5.61
C ALA A 6 5.52 8.48 4.57
N LEU A 7 4.59 9.36 4.19
CA LEU A 7 4.87 10.45 3.26
C LEU A 7 5.92 11.43 3.80
N ALA A 8 5.85 11.83 5.07
CA ALA A 8 6.81 12.76 5.65
C ALA A 8 8.23 12.16 5.74
N HIS A 9 8.33 10.88 6.14
CA HIS A 9 9.61 10.17 6.17
C HIS A 9 10.23 10.01 4.79
N SER A 10 9.40 9.74 3.78
CA SER A 10 9.87 9.49 2.41
C SER A 10 10.11 10.74 1.60
N SER A 11 9.46 11.86 1.93
CA SER A 11 9.67 13.16 1.27
C SER A 11 10.81 13.97 1.87
N GLY A 12 11.33 13.56 3.03
CA GLY A 12 12.37 14.32 3.74
C GLY A 12 11.87 15.60 4.39
N VAL A 13 10.56 15.87 4.40
CA VAL A 13 9.97 17.09 4.98
C VAL A 13 10.36 17.28 6.44
N THR A 14 10.52 16.18 7.19
CA THR A 14 10.93 16.17 8.60
C THR A 14 12.34 15.59 8.78
N ALA A 15 13.23 15.77 7.80
CA ALA A 15 14.59 15.25 7.88
C ALA A 15 15.50 16.01 8.85
N ASP A 16 15.14 17.26 9.17
CA ASP A 16 15.87 18.09 10.13
C ASP A 16 15.18 18.16 11.51
N GLU A 17 15.82 18.83 12.46
CA GLU A 17 15.32 19.01 13.82
C GLU A 17 14.18 20.04 13.93
N THR A 18 13.77 20.67 12.83
CA THR A 18 12.73 21.69 12.81
C THR A 18 11.32 21.12 12.67
N MET A 19 11.20 19.79 12.59
CA MET A 19 9.92 19.09 12.46
C MET A 19 9.11 19.57 11.24
N GLY A 20 9.79 20.02 10.18
CA GLY A 20 9.20 20.51 8.94
C GLY A 20 8.96 22.02 8.86
N LEU A 21 9.24 22.79 9.92
CA LEU A 21 9.11 24.26 9.88
C LEU A 21 10.06 24.90 8.87
N ALA A 22 11.29 24.41 8.78
CA ALA A 22 12.24 24.85 7.77
C ALA A 22 11.73 24.60 6.35
N THR A 23 11.16 23.42 6.12
CA THR A 23 10.58 23.04 4.83
C THR A 23 9.43 23.96 4.48
N LEU A 24 8.52 24.24 5.42
CA LEU A 24 7.42 25.18 5.19
C LEU A 24 7.90 26.61 4.89
N ALA A 25 8.94 27.08 5.59
CA ALA A 25 9.41 28.45 5.49
C ALA A 25 10.31 28.72 4.28
N ARG A 26 11.06 27.72 3.80
CA ARG A 26 12.11 27.88 2.78
C ARG A 26 11.95 26.97 1.56
N GLY A 27 11.04 26.01 1.61
CA GLY A 27 10.82 25.06 0.52
C GLY A 27 10.02 25.67 -0.62
N GLU A 28 9.95 24.91 -1.70
CA GLU A 28 9.16 25.24 -2.89
C GLU A 28 8.00 24.24 -3.03
N PRO A 29 6.85 24.65 -3.58
CA PRO A 29 5.77 23.73 -3.91
C PRO A 29 6.23 22.71 -4.95
N VAL A 30 6.12 21.43 -4.60
CA VAL A 30 6.36 20.30 -5.50
C VAL A 30 5.07 19.51 -5.65
N ARG A 31 4.68 19.21 -6.89
CA ARG A 31 3.48 18.42 -7.18
C ARG A 31 3.56 17.06 -6.49
N LEU A 32 2.57 16.75 -5.65
CA LEU A 32 2.52 15.49 -4.95
C LEU A 32 2.12 14.38 -5.92
N PRO A 33 2.94 13.32 -6.11
CA PRO A 33 2.52 12.17 -6.88
C PRO A 33 1.33 11.46 -6.23
N LEU A 34 0.34 11.12 -7.04
CA LEU A 34 -0.87 10.43 -6.59
C LEU A 34 -1.09 9.14 -7.38
N LEU A 35 -1.72 8.18 -6.73
CA LEU A 35 -2.33 7.01 -7.35
C LEU A 35 -3.85 7.11 -7.23
N LYS A 36 -4.56 6.60 -8.24
CA LYS A 36 -6.02 6.43 -8.22
C LYS A 36 -6.31 4.94 -8.15
N ALA A 37 -6.94 4.50 -7.05
CA ALA A 37 -7.50 3.17 -6.89
C ALA A 37 -8.97 3.19 -7.31
N ARG A 38 -9.34 2.41 -8.32
CA ARG A 38 -10.71 2.15 -8.78
C ARG A 38 -11.14 0.78 -8.30
N PHE A 39 -12.41 0.64 -7.96
CA PHE A 39 -12.96 -0.59 -7.44
C PHE A 39 -14.12 -1.07 -8.30
N SER A 40 -14.36 -2.38 -8.30
CA SER A 40 -15.60 -2.94 -8.81
C SER A 40 -16.82 -2.37 -8.08
N PRO A 41 -18.00 -2.33 -8.72
CA PRO A 41 -19.25 -1.94 -8.06
C PRO A 41 -19.48 -2.71 -6.76
N GLY A 42 -20.11 -2.05 -5.79
CA GLY A 42 -20.42 -2.65 -4.49
C GLY A 42 -19.34 -2.47 -3.42
N ALA A 43 -18.10 -2.11 -3.78
CA ALA A 43 -17.05 -1.86 -2.79
C ALA A 43 -17.46 -0.80 -1.74
N ARG A 44 -17.05 -1.00 -0.49
CA ARG A 44 -17.39 -0.16 0.66
C ARG A 44 -16.15 0.25 1.45
N LEU A 45 -16.12 1.50 1.90
CA LEU A 45 -15.15 1.94 2.90
C LEU A 45 -15.54 1.37 4.26
N LEU A 46 -14.60 0.73 4.94
CA LEU A 46 -14.76 0.30 6.33
C LEU A 46 -14.30 1.45 7.24
N ALA A 47 -15.24 2.01 7.98
CA ALA A 47 -15.03 3.07 8.95
C ALA A 47 -15.33 2.56 10.38
N GLU A 48 -14.94 3.33 11.39
CA GLU A 48 -15.22 3.04 12.81
C GLU A 48 -14.84 1.60 13.19
N GLU A 49 -13.57 1.24 13.00
CA GLU A 49 -13.03 -0.10 13.33
C GLU A 49 -13.71 -1.24 12.54
N GLY A 50 -14.27 -0.90 11.37
CA GLY A 50 -14.96 -1.86 10.48
C GLY A 50 -16.42 -2.10 10.82
N THR A 51 -16.96 -1.42 11.84
CA THR A 51 -18.38 -1.53 12.22
C THR A 51 -19.31 -0.80 11.26
N LYS A 52 -18.81 0.25 10.58
CA LYS A 52 -19.57 1.06 9.63
C LYS A 52 -19.07 0.84 8.21
N ARG A 53 -20.02 0.68 7.28
CA ARG A 53 -19.75 0.55 5.83
C ARG A 53 -20.27 1.79 5.12
N GLU A 54 -19.37 2.53 4.50
CA GLU A 54 -19.69 3.76 3.78
C GLU A 54 -19.53 3.56 2.27
N GLU A 55 -20.34 4.27 1.48
CA GLU A 55 -20.17 4.28 0.04
C GLU A 55 -18.92 5.04 -0.36
N LEU A 56 -18.20 4.50 -1.33
CA LEU A 56 -17.05 5.16 -1.91
C LEU A 56 -17.49 6.24 -2.91
N PRO A 57 -16.77 7.37 -2.98
CA PRO A 57 -17.05 8.39 -3.97
C PRO A 57 -16.83 7.82 -5.39
N ARG A 58 -17.71 8.18 -6.31
CA ARG A 58 -17.61 7.81 -7.72
C ARG A 58 -16.88 8.91 -8.48
N ALA A 59 -15.89 8.56 -9.31
CA ALA A 59 -15.03 9.56 -9.96
C ALA A 59 -14.86 9.34 -11.46
N GLY A 60 -15.37 10.28 -12.26
CA GLY A 60 -15.23 10.34 -13.72
C GLY A 60 -16.46 9.86 -14.48
N GLU A 61 -16.37 9.83 -15.81
CA GLU A 61 -17.45 9.48 -16.75
C GLU A 61 -17.96 8.03 -16.56
N ASP A 62 -17.07 7.09 -16.20
CA ASP A 62 -17.41 5.68 -15.98
C ASP A 62 -18.15 5.40 -14.66
N ALA A 63 -18.33 6.41 -13.79
CA ALA A 63 -18.99 6.34 -12.48
C ALA A 63 -18.53 5.21 -11.51
N LEU A 64 -17.36 4.60 -11.73
CA LEU A 64 -16.84 3.59 -10.81
C LEU A 64 -16.38 4.22 -9.47
N PRO A 65 -16.54 3.49 -8.35
CA PRO A 65 -16.01 3.92 -7.06
C PRO A 65 -14.48 4.08 -7.12
N ALA A 66 -13.96 5.16 -6.55
CA ALA A 66 -12.52 5.43 -6.56
C ALA A 66 -12.02 6.15 -5.30
N VAL A 67 -10.78 5.87 -4.94
CA VAL A 67 -10.04 6.54 -3.86
C VAL A 67 -8.70 7.00 -4.42
N TYR A 68 -8.26 8.19 -4.02
CA TYR A 68 -6.91 8.66 -4.30
C TYR A 68 -6.00 8.42 -3.10
N GLY A 69 -4.76 8.07 -3.36
CA GLY A 69 -3.71 7.93 -2.36
C GLY A 69 -2.40 8.59 -2.83
N ALA A 70 -1.56 8.95 -1.88
CA ALA A 70 -0.22 9.49 -2.06
C ALA A 70 0.86 8.55 -1.51
N VAL A 71 0.48 7.47 -0.83
CA VAL A 71 1.41 6.55 -0.15
C VAL A 71 1.36 5.17 -0.79
N VAL A 72 0.24 4.45 -0.62
CA VAL A 72 0.17 3.01 -0.89
C VAL A 72 -1.22 2.55 -1.30
N CYS A 73 -1.28 1.57 -2.21
CA CYS A 73 -2.41 0.68 -2.42
C CYS A 73 -1.93 -0.76 -2.23
N SER A 74 -2.58 -1.52 -1.35
CA SER A 74 -2.11 -2.84 -0.92
C SER A 74 -3.25 -3.81 -0.64
N TRP A 75 -2.92 -5.09 -0.69
CA TRP A 75 -3.80 -6.21 -0.38
C TRP A 75 -3.01 -7.31 0.34
N ALA A 76 -3.67 -8.42 0.68
CA ALA A 76 -3.13 -9.55 1.41
C ALA A 76 -2.65 -9.16 2.82
N MET A 77 -1.52 -9.71 3.29
CA MET A 77 -1.05 -9.52 4.66
C MET A 77 -0.99 -8.03 5.04
N HIS A 78 -0.41 -7.14 4.21
CA HIS A 78 -0.32 -5.71 4.56
C HIS A 78 -1.69 -5.07 4.86
N ALA A 79 -2.68 -5.28 3.99
CA ALA A 79 -4.02 -4.73 4.22
C ALA A 79 -4.69 -5.36 5.44
N GLY A 80 -4.47 -6.66 5.67
CA GLY A 80 -4.91 -7.36 6.88
C GLY A 80 -4.33 -6.74 8.15
N LEU A 81 -3.02 -6.46 8.18
CA LEU A 81 -2.34 -5.83 9.32
C LEU A 81 -2.90 -4.44 9.61
N VAL A 82 -3.09 -3.62 8.58
CA VAL A 82 -3.64 -2.28 8.76
C VAL A 82 -5.07 -2.36 9.29
N ALA A 83 -5.89 -3.25 8.74
CA ALA A 83 -7.28 -3.41 9.18
C ALA A 83 -7.40 -3.98 10.60
N ASP A 84 -6.61 -5.01 10.93
CA ASP A 84 -6.70 -5.72 12.21
C ASP A 84 -6.03 -4.93 13.34
N SER A 85 -5.06 -4.06 13.03
CA SER A 85 -4.42 -3.18 14.03
C SER A 85 -5.18 -1.86 14.29
N ASP A 86 -6.23 -1.57 13.51
CA ASP A 86 -7.01 -0.34 13.64
C ASP A 86 -8.20 -0.47 14.61
N THR A 87 -7.96 -1.13 15.75
CA THR A 87 -8.94 -1.24 16.85
C THR A 87 -8.59 -0.33 18.02
N THR A 88 -9.57 0.01 18.87
CA THR A 88 -9.33 0.77 20.11
C THR A 88 -8.31 0.08 21.03
N GLU A 89 -8.30 -1.25 21.07
CA GLU A 89 -7.34 -2.04 21.83
C GLU A 89 -5.91 -1.83 21.31
N TYR A 90 -5.72 -1.98 20.00
CA TYR A 90 -4.42 -1.91 19.36
C TYR A 90 -3.86 -0.49 19.22
N ARG A 91 -4.70 0.53 19.05
CA ARG A 91 -4.27 1.94 18.89
C ARG A 91 -3.46 2.47 20.08
N LYS A 92 -3.68 1.95 21.28
CA LYS A 92 -2.95 2.31 22.50
C LYS A 92 -1.46 1.97 22.42
N HIS A 93 -1.09 1.01 21.57
CA HIS A 93 0.27 0.49 21.43
C HIS A 93 1.10 1.22 20.36
N GLY A 94 0.59 2.28 19.74
CA GLY A 94 1.36 3.11 18.81
C GLY A 94 1.81 2.33 17.58
N VAL A 95 3.13 2.27 17.31
CA VAL A 95 3.71 1.52 16.18
C VAL A 95 3.72 0.02 16.45
N GLU A 96 3.82 -0.40 17.71
CA GLU A 96 3.91 -1.82 18.09
C GLU A 96 2.63 -2.60 17.73
N ARG A 97 1.51 -1.91 17.50
CA ARG A 97 0.25 -2.51 17.05
C ARG A 97 0.39 -3.32 15.77
N PHE A 98 1.24 -2.89 14.84
CA PHE A 98 1.44 -3.59 13.58
C PHE A 98 2.23 -4.89 13.78
N LYS A 99 3.16 -4.91 14.75
CA LYS A 99 3.90 -6.12 15.11
C LYS A 99 3.00 -7.14 15.81
N MET A 100 2.09 -6.69 16.66
CA MET A 100 1.11 -7.57 17.31
C MET A 100 0.19 -8.21 16.28
N ALA A 101 -0.43 -7.42 15.39
CA ALA A 101 -1.26 -7.94 14.31
C ALA A 101 -0.47 -8.88 13.38
N ALA A 102 0.81 -8.59 13.12
CA ALA A 102 1.67 -9.47 12.32
C ALA A 102 1.93 -10.80 12.98
N LYS A 103 2.15 -10.81 14.29
CA LYS A 103 2.32 -12.05 15.05
C LYS A 103 1.05 -12.91 14.99
N GLU A 104 -0.13 -12.32 15.13
CA GLU A 104 -1.39 -13.07 15.03
C GLU A 104 -1.66 -13.60 13.62
N ALA A 105 -1.36 -12.81 12.58
CA ALA A 105 -1.53 -13.23 11.20
C ALA A 105 -0.56 -14.33 10.78
N LEU A 106 0.68 -14.31 11.32
CA LEU A 106 1.72 -15.27 10.98
C LEU A 106 1.71 -16.51 11.87
N TYR A 107 1.26 -16.40 13.12
CA TYR A 107 1.16 -17.51 14.07
C TYR A 107 -0.25 -17.59 14.64
N PRO A 108 -1.25 -18.02 13.84
CA PRO A 108 -2.61 -18.20 14.32
C PRO A 108 -2.65 -19.14 15.54
N ALA A 109 -3.53 -18.84 16.50
CA ALA A 109 -3.63 -19.60 17.76
C ALA A 109 -3.91 -21.10 17.58
N GLY A 110 -4.47 -21.51 16.43
CA GLY A 110 -4.68 -22.92 16.07
C GLY A 110 -3.44 -23.64 15.51
N GLY A 111 -2.29 -22.96 15.41
CA GLY A 111 -1.04 -23.53 14.88
C GLY A 111 -1.02 -23.73 13.36
N SER A 112 -1.99 -23.17 12.63
CA SER A 112 -2.03 -23.24 11.17
C SER A 112 -0.98 -22.34 10.52
N GLU A 113 -0.65 -22.61 9.26
CA GLU A 113 0.15 -21.70 8.44
C GLU A 113 -0.56 -20.35 8.21
N PRO A 114 0.18 -19.27 7.84
CA PRO A 114 -0.41 -18.01 7.42
C PRO A 114 -1.37 -18.20 6.24
N HIS A 115 -2.40 -17.35 6.16
CA HIS A 115 -3.39 -17.42 5.08
C HIS A 115 -2.75 -17.27 3.70
N ARG A 116 -3.16 -18.12 2.76
CA ARG A 116 -2.71 -18.12 1.36
C ARG A 116 -3.73 -17.34 0.52
N TYR A 117 -3.43 -16.08 0.23
CA TYR A 117 -4.37 -15.18 -0.41
C TYR A 117 -4.54 -15.49 -1.89
N GLN A 118 -5.78 -15.65 -2.37
CA GLN A 118 -6.06 -16.03 -3.77
C GLN A 118 -6.51 -14.83 -4.63
N ALA A 119 -5.75 -14.54 -5.68
CA ALA A 119 -6.10 -13.53 -6.67
C ALA A 119 -5.40 -13.74 -8.01
N ASN A 120 -6.02 -13.26 -9.09
CA ASN A 120 -5.33 -13.01 -10.35
C ASN A 120 -4.78 -11.58 -10.32
N ILE A 121 -3.47 -11.44 -10.47
CA ILE A 121 -2.82 -10.13 -10.47
C ILE A 121 -2.24 -9.85 -11.84
N SER A 122 -2.47 -8.64 -12.33
CA SER A 122 -1.78 -8.11 -13.51
C SER A 122 -1.16 -6.74 -13.20
N VAL A 123 -0.07 -6.45 -13.89
CA VAL A 123 0.67 -5.18 -13.79
C VAL A 123 0.65 -4.47 -15.13
N LEU A 124 0.43 -3.17 -15.11
CA LEU A 124 0.48 -2.32 -16.30
C LEU A 124 1.92 -1.85 -16.49
N ARG A 125 2.46 -2.06 -17.69
CA ARG A 125 3.80 -1.65 -18.10
C ARG A 125 3.75 -0.89 -19.41
N ILE A 126 4.72 0.01 -19.62
CA ILE A 126 4.98 0.61 -20.93
C ILE A 126 6.13 -0.18 -21.56
N LYS A 127 5.85 -0.88 -22.66
CA LYS A 127 6.84 -1.56 -23.50
C LYS A 127 6.76 -0.97 -24.90
N ASP A 128 7.90 -0.53 -25.43
CA ASP A 128 8.00 0.08 -26.77
C ASP A 128 6.99 1.23 -27.00
N GLY A 129 6.72 2.02 -25.95
CA GLY A 129 5.77 3.14 -25.99
C GLY A 129 4.30 2.74 -25.88
N GLN A 130 3.98 1.45 -25.72
CA GLN A 130 2.62 0.94 -25.58
C GLN A 130 2.34 0.40 -24.18
N ALA A 131 1.17 0.72 -23.65
CA ALA A 131 0.74 0.23 -22.34
C ALA A 131 0.15 -1.19 -22.48
N ALA A 132 0.69 -2.15 -21.75
CA ALA A 132 0.28 -3.55 -21.76
C ALA A 132 0.10 -4.10 -20.34
N TRP A 133 -0.96 -4.89 -20.14
CA TRP A 133 -1.19 -5.63 -18.91
C TRP A 133 -0.50 -6.99 -18.97
N GLU A 134 0.28 -7.31 -17.94
CA GLU A 134 1.02 -8.57 -17.83
C GLU A 134 0.62 -9.29 -16.56
N ALA A 135 0.31 -10.58 -16.67
CA ALA A 135 -0.04 -11.39 -15.51
C ALA A 135 1.18 -11.64 -14.63
N VAL A 136 1.01 -11.51 -13.33
CA VAL A 136 1.95 -12.06 -12.36
C VAL A 136 1.72 -13.58 -12.35
N GLY A 137 2.76 -14.37 -12.63
CA GLY A 137 2.69 -15.82 -12.85
C GLY A 137 2.38 -16.68 -11.63
N ARG A 138 1.54 -16.22 -10.71
CA ARG A 138 1.06 -16.96 -9.52
C ARG A 138 -0.37 -16.53 -9.17
N ARG A 139 -1.12 -17.45 -8.55
CA ARG A 139 -2.50 -17.20 -8.07
C ARG A 139 -2.62 -17.08 -6.55
N GLU A 140 -1.62 -17.56 -5.82
CA GLU A 140 -1.52 -17.42 -4.37
C GLU A 140 -0.48 -16.37 -4.01
N HIS A 141 -0.80 -15.54 -3.02
CA HIS A 141 0.00 -14.40 -2.57
C HIS A 141 0.04 -14.36 -1.04
N ALA A 142 1.11 -13.82 -0.49
CA ALA A 142 1.17 -13.44 0.93
C ALA A 142 1.19 -11.92 1.09
N TYR A 143 1.79 -11.20 0.15
CA TYR A 143 2.01 -9.77 0.25
C TYR A 143 1.93 -9.11 -1.12
N VAL A 144 1.16 -8.02 -1.22
CA VAL A 144 1.01 -7.23 -2.45
C VAL A 144 0.89 -5.76 -2.08
N LEU A 145 1.87 -4.95 -2.46
CA LEU A 145 1.95 -3.55 -2.08
C LEU A 145 2.51 -2.69 -3.22
N ALA A 146 1.68 -1.79 -3.75
CA ALA A 146 2.10 -0.76 -4.69
C ALA A 146 2.25 0.58 -3.95
N THR A 147 3.42 1.21 -4.04
CA THR A 147 3.78 2.41 -3.26
C THR A 147 4.42 3.50 -4.11
N LEU A 148 4.13 4.76 -3.76
CA LEU A 148 4.77 5.97 -4.29
C LEU A 148 5.88 6.49 -3.36
N VAL A 149 6.08 5.85 -2.22
CA VAL A 149 7.01 6.27 -1.17
C VAL A 149 8.06 5.19 -0.87
N SER A 150 9.20 5.58 -0.30
CA SER A 150 10.29 4.66 0.07
C SER A 150 10.02 3.96 1.41
N ASN A 151 9.43 4.69 2.36
CA ASN A 151 9.31 4.30 3.75
C ASN A 151 7.85 4.34 4.21
N LEU A 152 7.39 3.27 4.87
CA LEU A 152 6.10 3.29 5.59
C LEU A 152 6.27 3.79 7.04
N GLU A 153 7.49 3.68 7.54
CA GLU A 153 7.93 4.13 8.87
C GLU A 153 9.36 4.64 8.78
N LYS A 154 9.84 5.37 9.79
CA LYS A 154 11.20 5.94 9.82
C LYS A 154 12.30 4.96 9.41
N THR A 155 12.25 3.73 9.90
CA THR A 155 13.26 2.69 9.63
C THR A 155 12.79 1.61 8.68
N PHE A 156 11.50 1.55 8.35
CA PHE A 156 10.93 0.53 7.48
C PHE A 156 10.98 0.97 6.01
N ASN A 157 12.08 0.67 5.35
CA ASN A 157 12.31 1.00 3.94
C ASN A 157 11.72 -0.09 3.05
N ILE A 158 10.44 0.06 2.68
CA ILE A 158 9.72 -0.93 1.88
C ILE A 158 10.11 -0.89 0.39
N SER A 159 10.57 0.28 -0.10
CA SER A 159 10.88 0.50 -1.50
C SER A 159 12.18 1.29 -1.65
N PRO A 160 13.34 0.60 -1.56
CA PRO A 160 14.65 1.25 -1.46
C PRO A 160 15.08 2.03 -2.70
N HIS A 161 14.52 1.73 -3.87
CA HIS A 161 14.83 2.48 -5.09
C HIS A 161 13.93 3.72 -5.27
N THR A 162 12.93 3.93 -4.42
CA THR A 162 12.08 5.12 -4.47
C THR A 162 12.84 6.35 -4.01
N ARG A 163 12.92 7.34 -4.90
CA ARG A 163 13.40 8.68 -4.55
C ARG A 163 12.21 9.54 -4.13
N PRO A 164 12.42 10.50 -3.22
CA PRO A 164 11.36 11.40 -2.80
C PRO A 164 10.64 12.05 -4.00
N LEU A 165 9.31 11.94 -4.03
CA LEU A 165 8.45 12.58 -5.02
C LEU A 165 8.77 12.24 -6.50
N ASP A 166 9.47 11.14 -6.78
CA ASP A 166 9.86 10.75 -8.15
C ASP A 166 8.70 10.28 -9.03
N GLY A 167 7.52 10.11 -8.43
CA GLY A 167 6.29 9.71 -9.08
C GLY A 167 6.29 8.29 -9.65
N ARG A 168 7.27 7.45 -9.29
CA ARG A 168 7.33 6.06 -9.73
C ARG A 168 6.57 5.17 -8.76
N LEU A 169 5.58 4.45 -9.29
CA LEU A 169 4.80 3.48 -8.53
C LEU A 169 5.57 2.17 -8.54
N ARG A 170 6.03 1.72 -7.38
CA ARG A 170 6.79 0.47 -7.26
C ARG A 170 5.93 -0.59 -6.58
N LEU A 171 5.97 -1.79 -7.12
CA LEU A 171 5.28 -2.97 -6.60
C LEU A 171 6.27 -3.84 -5.84
N VAL A 172 5.92 -4.20 -4.61
CA VAL A 172 6.55 -5.26 -3.80
C VAL A 172 5.53 -6.38 -3.64
N HIS A 173 5.90 -7.61 -4.01
CA HIS A 173 4.99 -8.75 -3.88
C HIS A 173 5.70 -10.09 -3.74
N PHE A 174 5.11 -11.02 -3.01
CA PHE A 174 5.60 -12.40 -2.89
C PHE A 174 4.48 -13.40 -2.59
N GLY A 175 4.71 -14.65 -2.96
CA GLY A 175 3.81 -15.79 -2.74
C GLY A 175 3.81 -16.28 -1.28
N PRO A 176 3.00 -17.29 -0.94
CA PRO A 176 3.00 -17.89 0.38
C PRO A 176 4.38 -18.41 0.79
N MET A 177 4.74 -18.18 2.06
CA MET A 177 5.97 -18.66 2.70
C MET A 177 5.62 -19.09 4.13
N ALA A 178 6.49 -19.89 4.75
CA ALA A 178 6.37 -20.20 6.18
C ALA A 178 6.48 -18.92 7.02
N SER A 179 5.85 -18.90 8.20
CA SER A 179 5.77 -17.73 9.08
C SER A 179 7.13 -17.09 9.39
N ASP A 180 8.12 -17.93 9.74
CA ASP A 180 9.48 -17.47 10.05
C ASP A 180 10.16 -16.84 8.83
N GLU A 181 9.89 -17.37 7.64
CA GLU A 181 10.44 -16.85 6.39
C GLU A 181 9.80 -15.50 6.03
N VAL A 182 8.49 -15.34 6.22
CA VAL A 182 7.84 -14.02 6.07
C VAL A 182 8.43 -13.02 7.06
N MET A 183 8.62 -13.40 8.32
CA MET A 183 9.25 -12.52 9.32
C MET A 183 10.68 -12.14 8.92
N ARG A 184 11.47 -13.10 8.42
CA ARG A 184 12.84 -12.85 7.96
C ARG A 184 12.85 -11.86 6.79
N VAL A 185 12.06 -12.13 5.75
CA VAL A 185 11.96 -11.27 4.56
C VAL A 185 11.50 -9.87 4.96
N MET A 186 10.42 -9.73 5.71
CA MET A 186 9.92 -8.41 6.12
C MET A 186 10.88 -7.70 7.10
N GLY A 187 11.63 -8.44 7.90
CA GLY A 187 12.69 -7.91 8.77
C GLY A 187 13.82 -7.25 7.99
N LEU A 188 14.13 -7.72 6.78
CA LEU A 188 15.13 -7.11 5.90
C LEU A 188 14.72 -5.72 5.38
N ALA A 189 13.43 -5.36 5.41
CA ALA A 189 12.98 -4.00 5.09
C ALA A 189 13.53 -2.96 6.09
N TYR A 190 13.72 -3.35 7.36
CA TYR A 190 14.39 -2.52 8.38
C TYR A 190 15.91 -2.42 8.16
N GLN A 191 16.48 -3.29 7.34
CA GLN A 191 17.90 -3.31 7.02
C GLN A 191 18.17 -2.61 5.69
N GLN A 192 17.67 -1.37 5.55
CA GLN A 192 17.80 -0.56 4.34
C GLN A 192 17.11 -1.17 3.11
N GLY A 193 16.02 -1.90 3.30
CA GLY A 193 15.22 -2.43 2.18
C GLY A 193 15.81 -3.65 1.49
N LYS A 194 16.67 -4.43 2.15
CA LYS A 194 17.33 -5.61 1.56
C LYS A 194 16.36 -6.71 1.11
N HIS A 195 15.12 -6.69 1.59
CA HIS A 195 14.07 -7.67 1.27
C HIS A 195 13.79 -7.75 -0.23
N VAL A 196 13.97 -6.65 -0.99
CA VAL A 196 13.73 -6.65 -2.44
C VAL A 196 14.74 -7.47 -3.25
N HIS A 197 15.84 -7.90 -2.62
CA HIS A 197 16.87 -8.73 -3.25
C HIS A 197 16.70 -10.22 -2.92
N GLU A 198 15.76 -10.56 -2.05
CA GLU A 198 15.50 -11.95 -1.68
C GLU A 198 14.87 -12.73 -2.83
N ALA A 199 15.31 -13.98 -2.99
CA ALA A 199 14.69 -14.89 -3.94
C ALA A 199 13.21 -15.07 -3.60
N GLY A 200 12.33 -14.90 -4.60
CA GLY A 200 10.88 -15.01 -4.41
C GLY A 200 10.16 -13.69 -4.10
N VAL A 201 10.90 -12.59 -3.86
CA VAL A 201 10.33 -11.25 -3.76
C VAL A 201 10.37 -10.57 -5.13
N GLY A 202 9.20 -10.22 -5.65
CA GLY A 202 9.07 -9.36 -6.82
C GLY A 202 9.18 -7.89 -6.41
N TYR A 203 10.05 -7.14 -7.09
CA TYR A 203 10.18 -5.70 -6.93
C TYR A 203 10.31 -5.00 -8.29
N GLU A 204 9.30 -4.23 -8.66
CA GLU A 204 9.16 -3.76 -10.04
C GLU A 204 8.63 -2.31 -10.11
N ASP A 205 9.12 -1.52 -11.06
CA ASP A 205 8.52 -0.23 -11.45
C ASP A 205 7.32 -0.52 -12.37
N ILE A 206 6.14 0.04 -12.07
CA ILE A 206 4.88 -0.24 -12.75
C ILE A 206 4.10 1.06 -13.03
N GLU A 207 3.21 1.01 -14.01
CA GLU A 207 2.24 2.08 -14.26
C GLU A 207 0.94 1.89 -13.45
N GLY A 208 0.64 0.64 -13.12
CA GLY A 208 -0.53 0.26 -12.36
C GLY A 208 -0.58 -1.23 -12.05
N ILE A 209 -1.51 -1.60 -11.18
CA ILE A 209 -1.78 -2.96 -10.76
C ILE A 209 -3.29 -3.20 -10.76
N ARG A 210 -3.70 -4.39 -11.18
CA ARG A 210 -5.07 -4.88 -11.07
C ARG A 210 -5.07 -6.19 -10.31
N ILE A 211 -5.92 -6.27 -9.28
CA ILE A 211 -6.07 -7.41 -8.39
C ILE A 211 -7.53 -7.87 -8.50
N GLU A 212 -7.73 -9.05 -9.06
CA GLU A 212 -9.04 -9.72 -9.13
C GLU A 212 -9.12 -10.74 -8.01
N LEU A 213 -9.97 -10.46 -7.02
CA LEU A 213 -10.00 -11.19 -5.76
C LEU A 213 -10.82 -12.47 -5.91
N LEU A 214 -10.22 -13.59 -5.53
CA LEU A 214 -10.84 -14.92 -5.58
C LEU A 214 -11.24 -15.43 -4.18
N GLU A 215 -11.13 -14.58 -3.18
CA GLU A 215 -11.47 -14.86 -1.79
C GLU A 215 -12.98 -14.81 -1.54
N ASP A 216 -13.51 -15.77 -0.79
CA ASP A 216 -14.93 -15.78 -0.40
C ASP A 216 -15.19 -14.92 0.84
N GLU A 217 -14.32 -15.02 1.85
CA GLU A 217 -14.48 -14.33 3.14
C GLU A 217 -14.15 -12.85 3.04
N GLU A 218 -14.95 -12.00 3.69
CA GLU A 218 -14.77 -10.55 3.66
C GLU A 218 -13.40 -10.12 4.21
N ARG A 219 -12.91 -10.81 5.26
CA ARG A 219 -11.62 -10.50 5.91
C ARG A 219 -10.45 -10.53 4.93
N TRP A 220 -10.51 -11.39 3.92
CA TRP A 220 -9.44 -11.57 2.93
C TRP A 220 -9.62 -10.72 1.67
N ARG A 221 -10.76 -10.05 1.53
CA ARG A 221 -11.07 -9.11 0.43
C ARG A 221 -10.84 -7.63 0.78
N ARG A 222 -10.16 -7.36 1.89
CA ARG A 222 -9.84 -6.00 2.36
C ARG A 222 -8.62 -5.44 1.62
N VAL A 223 -8.79 -4.27 1.02
CA VAL A 223 -7.74 -3.51 0.34
C VAL A 223 -7.42 -2.27 1.15
N CYS A 224 -6.14 -1.93 1.33
CA CYS A 224 -5.72 -0.73 2.03
C CYS A 224 -5.22 0.32 1.03
N VAL A 225 -5.80 1.52 1.09
CA VAL A 225 -5.35 2.72 0.37
C VAL A 225 -5.02 3.82 1.37
N ASP A 226 -3.74 4.15 1.54
CA ASP A 226 -3.26 5.14 2.51
C ASP A 226 -3.81 4.96 3.94
N GLY A 227 -3.92 3.71 4.39
CA GLY A 227 -4.46 3.36 5.71
C GLY A 227 -5.99 3.23 5.76
N LYS A 228 -6.72 3.66 4.72
CA LYS A 228 -8.17 3.44 4.60
C LYS A 228 -8.44 2.03 4.11
N ILE A 229 -9.35 1.32 4.76
CA ILE A 229 -9.69 -0.06 4.40
C ILE A 229 -10.95 -0.06 3.54
N VAL A 230 -10.84 -0.63 2.34
CA VAL A 230 -11.95 -0.86 1.42
C VAL A 230 -12.25 -2.35 1.36
N LEU A 231 -13.49 -2.72 1.67
CA LEU A 231 -14.01 -4.06 1.43
C LEU A 231 -14.49 -4.16 -0.01
N VAL A 232 -13.96 -5.13 -0.76
CA VAL A 232 -14.35 -5.43 -2.13
C VAL A 232 -15.34 -6.60 -2.12
N GLU A 233 -16.34 -6.57 -2.99
CA GLU A 233 -17.34 -7.64 -3.16
C GLU A 233 -16.74 -8.96 -3.66
N ARG A 234 -17.49 -10.06 -3.52
CA ARG A 234 -17.03 -11.38 -3.96
C ARG A 234 -16.87 -11.37 -5.48
N GLY A 235 -15.75 -11.88 -5.98
CA GLY A 235 -15.40 -11.80 -7.41
C GLY A 235 -15.13 -10.37 -7.89
N GLY A 236 -15.01 -9.42 -6.97
CA GLY A 236 -14.69 -8.03 -7.27
C GLY A 236 -13.20 -7.81 -7.51
N TRP A 237 -12.85 -6.57 -7.82
CA TRP A 237 -11.49 -6.20 -8.18
C TRP A 237 -11.13 -4.80 -7.70
N VAL A 238 -9.82 -4.56 -7.59
CA VAL A 238 -9.24 -3.22 -7.45
C VAL A 238 -8.21 -3.00 -8.55
N GLU A 239 -8.16 -1.78 -9.08
CA GLU A 239 -7.15 -1.34 -10.02
C GLU A 239 -6.55 -0.02 -9.53
N ALA A 240 -5.24 0.00 -9.26
CA ALA A 240 -4.52 1.20 -8.87
C ALA A 240 -3.57 1.63 -10.00
N ARG A 241 -3.63 2.91 -10.40
CA ARG A 241 -2.73 3.49 -11.41
C ARG A 241 -2.15 4.81 -10.94
N LYS A 242 -0.99 5.18 -11.46
CA LYS A 242 -0.47 6.55 -11.33
C LYS A 242 -1.44 7.56 -11.93
N VAL A 243 -1.59 8.71 -11.29
CA VAL A 243 -2.35 9.84 -11.85
C VAL A 243 -1.44 10.60 -12.80
N GLU A 244 -1.72 10.53 -14.09
CA GLU A 244 -0.88 11.16 -15.13
C GLU A 244 -1.28 12.61 -15.47
N SER A 245 -2.56 12.99 -15.36
CA SER A 245 -2.99 14.32 -15.81
C SER A 245 -2.76 15.41 -14.76
N ASP A 246 -2.19 16.52 -15.21
CA ASP A 246 -1.95 17.71 -14.39
C ASP A 246 -3.24 18.31 -13.84
N SER A 247 -4.36 18.20 -14.56
CA SER A 247 -5.68 18.63 -14.09
C SER A 247 -6.23 17.84 -12.89
N LYS A 248 -5.64 16.68 -12.56
CA LYS A 248 -6.03 15.85 -11.40
C LYS A 248 -4.99 15.87 -10.28
N ARG A 249 -3.85 16.53 -10.50
CA ARG A 249 -2.79 16.75 -9.50
C ARG A 249 -3.01 18.11 -8.84
N VAL A 250 -3.96 18.14 -7.91
CA VAL A 250 -4.42 19.40 -7.26
C VAL A 250 -3.79 19.64 -5.88
N VAL A 251 -2.79 18.84 -5.49
CA VAL A 251 -2.12 18.92 -4.19
C VAL A 251 -0.62 19.08 -4.39
N ASP A 252 -0.07 20.14 -3.81
CA ASP A 252 1.38 20.36 -3.73
C ASP A 252 1.87 20.07 -2.32
N LEU A 253 3.07 19.50 -2.23
CA LEU A 253 3.84 19.34 -1.00
C LEU A 253 4.98 20.35 -1.03
N VAL A 254 5.16 21.12 0.05
CA VAL A 254 6.33 22.00 0.16
C VAL A 254 7.56 21.13 0.49
N SER A 255 8.63 21.27 -0.30
CA SER A 255 9.86 20.48 -0.13
C SER A 255 11.11 21.33 -0.29
N LEU A 256 12.19 20.95 0.39
CA LEU A 256 13.54 21.54 0.23
C LEU A 256 14.39 20.78 -0.81
N LEU A 257 13.86 19.69 -1.35
CA LEU A 257 14.54 18.89 -2.35
C LEU A 257 14.50 19.64 -3.70
N ARG A 258 15.69 19.84 -4.29
CA ARG A 258 15.86 20.33 -5.66
C ARG A 258 16.02 19.18 -6.62
#